data_AF-A0A425WIE6-F1
#
_entry.id   AF-A0A425WIE6-F1
#
_cell.length_a   1.000
_cell.length_b   1.000
_cell.length_c   1.000
_cell.angle_alpha   90.00
_cell.angle_beta   90.00
_cell.angle_gamma   90.00
#
_symmetry.space_group_name_H-M   'P 1'
#
loop_
_entity.id
_entity.type
_entity.pdbx_description
1 polymer ?
#
loop_
_entity_poly.entity_id
_entity_poly.type
_entity_poly.pdbx_seq_one_letter_code
_entity_poly.pdbx_strand_id
1 'polypeptide(L)'
;MITCNEAGNIVIRINNAAYDLSNSNQYADFLLWVTSPVENAIPDEGATPDEDAAPDENEAPGKNSTIDADAFKVDDDIPEEHRAKASRYAEFLVEYAGRRQDKLTEMAKTLTTEQRENEIQAFIKRLKSEEA
;
A
#
# COMPACT_ATOMS: atom_id res chain seq x y z
N MET A 1 -6.54 -10.20 -9.51
CA MET A 1 -6.21 -11.33 -10.37
C MET A 1 -5.07 -10.93 -11.31
N ILE A 2 -4.13 -11.83 -11.59
CA ILE A 2 -3.02 -11.64 -12.53
C ILE A 2 -3.38 -12.33 -13.84
N THR A 3 -3.22 -11.62 -14.96
CA THR A 3 -3.56 -12.06 -16.32
C THR A 3 -2.40 -11.72 -17.28
N CYS A 4 -2.53 -12.08 -18.56
CA CYS A 4 -1.61 -11.68 -19.62
C CYS A 4 -2.34 -11.02 -20.78
N ASN A 5 -1.72 -10.03 -21.42
CA ASN A 5 -2.20 -9.47 -22.68
C ASN A 5 -1.72 -10.31 -23.90
N GLU A 6 -2.14 -9.93 -25.11
CA GLU A 6 -1.78 -10.61 -26.36
C GLU A 6 -0.26 -10.66 -26.64
N ALA A 7 0.52 -9.78 -26.00
CA ALA A 7 1.97 -9.74 -26.10
C ALA A 7 2.70 -10.54 -24.99
N GLY A 8 1.95 -11.19 -24.08
CA GLY A 8 2.52 -11.90 -22.94
C GLY A 8 3.02 -11.00 -21.79
N ASN A 9 2.58 -9.74 -21.78
CA ASN A 9 2.83 -8.82 -20.68
C ASN A 9 1.86 -9.10 -19.54
N ILE A 10 2.35 -8.94 -18.32
CA ILE A 10 1.56 -9.18 -17.11
C ILE A 10 0.61 -8.01 -16.90
N VAL A 11 -0.68 -8.33 -16.74
CA VAL A 11 -1.74 -7.37 -16.46
C VAL A 11 -2.42 -7.74 -15.14
N ILE A 12 -2.43 -6.82 -14.19
CA ILE A 12 -3.08 -6.99 -12.90
C ILE A 12 -4.49 -6.39 -12.95
N ARG A 13 -5.51 -7.18 -12.61
CA ARG A 13 -6.90 -6.73 -12.52
C ARG A 13 -7.39 -6.70 -11.08
N ILE A 14 -7.67 -5.52 -10.55
CA ILE A 14 -8.12 -5.30 -9.17
C ILE A 14 -9.17 -4.18 -9.16
N ASN A 15 -10.29 -4.37 -8.44
CA ASN A 15 -11.33 -3.35 -8.26
C ASN A 15 -11.81 -2.69 -9.57
N ASN A 16 -12.06 -3.49 -10.61
CA ASN A 16 -12.48 -3.04 -11.94
C ASN A 16 -11.44 -2.18 -12.71
N ALA A 17 -10.22 -2.05 -12.20
CA ALA A 17 -9.07 -1.47 -12.90
C ALA A 17 -8.15 -2.57 -13.45
N ALA A 18 -7.43 -2.26 -14.51
CA ALA A 18 -6.42 -3.14 -15.12
C ALA A 18 -5.11 -2.37 -15.28
N TYR A 19 -4.00 -2.97 -14.84
CA TYR A 19 -2.67 -2.37 -14.87
C TYR A 19 -1.72 -3.28 -15.67
N ASP A 20 -1.29 -2.85 -16.86
CA ASP A 20 -0.21 -3.47 -17.62
C ASP A 20 1.13 -3.04 -17.03
N LEU A 21 1.86 -3.99 -16.43
CA LEU A 21 3.13 -3.72 -15.77
C LEU A 21 4.28 -3.39 -16.75
N SER A 22 4.04 -3.54 -18.06
CA SER A 22 4.99 -3.12 -19.09
C SER A 22 4.77 -1.67 -19.52
N ASN A 23 3.65 -1.06 -19.13
CA ASN A 23 3.38 0.35 -19.31
C ASN A 23 3.82 1.13 -18.06
N SER A 24 4.75 2.07 -18.22
CA SER A 24 5.34 2.80 -17.08
C SER A 24 4.32 3.59 -16.26
N ASN A 25 3.29 4.17 -16.89
CA ASN A 25 2.28 4.96 -16.19
C ASN A 25 1.38 4.04 -15.37
N GLN A 26 0.87 2.97 -15.99
CA GLN A 26 0.02 1.99 -15.29
C GLN A 26 0.78 1.25 -14.19
N TYR A 27 2.08 1.01 -14.38
CA TYR A 27 2.94 0.47 -13.32
C TYR A 27 3.06 1.42 -12.13
N ALA A 28 3.24 2.72 -12.38
CA ALA A 28 3.27 3.73 -11.33
C ALA A 28 1.94 3.82 -10.59
N ASP A 29 0.81 3.79 -11.31
CA ASP A 29 -0.53 3.81 -10.72
C ASP A 29 -0.79 2.56 -9.86
N PHE A 30 -0.37 1.39 -10.35
CA PHE A 30 -0.42 0.16 -9.58
C PHE A 30 0.44 0.24 -8.30
N LEU A 31 1.66 0.78 -8.40
CA LEU A 31 2.53 0.95 -7.25
C LEU A 31 1.92 1.92 -6.23
N LEU A 32 1.29 3.00 -6.69
CA LEU A 32 0.58 3.93 -5.81
C LEU A 32 -0.57 3.23 -5.09
N TRP A 33 -1.38 2.47 -5.82
CA TRP A 33 -2.48 1.69 -5.25
C TRP A 33 -2.00 0.66 -4.21
N VAL A 34 -0.97 -0.12 -4.53
CA VAL A 34 -0.47 -1.18 -3.63
C VAL A 34 0.26 -0.61 -2.42
N THR A 35 0.80 0.61 -2.54
CA THR A 35 1.50 1.32 -1.46
C THR A 35 0.61 2.26 -0.64
N SER A 36 -0.62 2.51 -1.09
CA SER A 36 -1.61 3.35 -0.40
C SER A 36 -3.01 2.89 -0.81
N PRO A 37 -3.53 1.78 -0.24
CA PRO A 37 -4.84 1.28 -0.60
C PRO A 37 -5.91 2.13 0.12
N VAL A 38 -6.04 3.39 -0.30
CA VAL A 38 -7.19 4.22 0.04
C VAL A 38 -8.38 3.62 -0.70
N GLU A 39 -9.49 3.43 0.00
CA GLU A 39 -10.69 2.70 -0.47
C GLU A 39 -11.34 3.32 -1.74
N ASN A 40 -10.84 4.46 -2.23
CA ASN A 40 -11.37 5.20 -3.37
C ASN A 40 -10.30 5.86 -4.29
N ALA A 41 -9.07 5.32 -4.37
CA ALA A 41 -8.12 5.78 -5.38
C ALA A 41 -8.50 5.23 -6.77
N ILE A 42 -9.59 5.74 -7.35
CA ILE A 42 -9.78 5.74 -8.80
C ILE A 42 -8.71 6.71 -9.34
N PRO A 43 -7.87 6.33 -10.31
CA PRO A 43 -7.02 7.31 -10.99
C PRO A 43 -7.97 8.25 -11.75
N ASP A 44 -8.24 9.40 -11.15
CA ASP A 44 -8.93 10.49 -11.82
C ASP A 44 -7.97 11.06 -12.87
N GLU A 45 -8.21 10.73 -14.14
CA GLU A 45 -7.56 11.38 -15.29
C GLU A 45 -8.00 12.85 -15.34
N GLY A 46 -7.46 13.70 -14.46
CA GLY A 46 -7.86 15.11 -14.43
C GLY A 46 -7.22 16.01 -13.38
N ALA A 47 -6.63 15.50 -12.29
CA ALA A 47 -6.14 16.37 -11.22
C ALA A 47 -4.74 16.95 -11.55
N THR A 48 -4.71 18.20 -11.99
CA THR A 48 -3.50 19.04 -11.89
C THR A 48 -3.11 19.16 -10.42
N PRO A 49 -1.82 19.01 -10.05
CA PRO A 49 -1.38 19.27 -8.68
C PRO A 49 -1.58 20.75 -8.37
N ASP A 50 -2.48 21.05 -7.44
CA ASP A 50 -2.56 22.38 -6.84
C ASP A 50 -1.41 22.49 -5.83
N GLU A 51 -0.36 23.24 -6.19
CA GLU A 51 0.88 23.39 -5.40
C GLU A 51 0.65 24.14 -4.06
N ASP A 52 -0.56 24.64 -3.79
CA ASP A 52 -0.90 25.44 -2.61
C ASP A 52 -1.80 24.72 -1.57
N ALA A 53 -2.11 23.43 -1.75
CA ALA A 53 -2.90 22.69 -0.77
C ALA A 53 -2.06 22.34 0.47
N ALA A 54 -2.28 23.05 1.58
CA ALA A 54 -1.72 22.71 2.88
C ALA A 54 -2.12 21.26 3.27
N PRO A 55 -1.20 20.46 3.85
CA PRO A 55 -1.55 19.12 4.30
C PRO A 55 -2.58 19.23 5.43
N ASP A 56 -3.75 18.63 5.27
CA ASP A 56 -4.70 18.49 6.36
C ASP A 56 -4.16 17.47 7.37
N GLU A 57 -3.66 17.99 8.49
CA GLU A 57 -3.05 17.22 9.57
C GLU A 57 -4.06 16.35 10.35
N ASN A 58 -5.36 16.42 10.01
CA ASN A 58 -6.45 15.69 10.68
C ASN A 58 -7.09 14.60 9.83
N GLU A 59 -6.51 14.22 8.68
CA GLU A 59 -7.01 13.08 7.93
C GLU A 59 -6.70 11.79 8.72
N ALA A 60 -7.73 11.25 9.37
CA ALA A 60 -7.64 10.00 10.11
C ALA A 60 -6.92 8.95 9.26
N PRO A 61 -5.94 8.18 9.81
CA PRO A 61 -5.20 7.21 9.03
C PRO A 61 -6.22 6.25 8.42
N GLY A 62 -6.37 6.36 7.10
CA GLY A 62 -7.33 5.56 6.33
C GLY A 62 -7.16 4.12 6.76
N LYS A 63 -8.24 3.54 7.28
CA LYS A 63 -8.33 2.17 7.78
C LYS A 63 -7.52 1.28 6.85
N ASN A 64 -6.40 0.75 7.34
CA ASN A 64 -5.39 0.04 6.58
C ASN A 64 -6.08 -1.08 5.77
N SER A 65 -6.41 -0.83 4.51
CA SER A 65 -7.10 -1.81 3.67
C SER A 65 -6.11 -2.95 3.43
N THR A 66 -6.25 -4.03 4.19
CA THR A 66 -5.41 -5.21 4.04
C THR A 66 -5.59 -5.74 2.62
N ILE A 67 -4.51 -5.80 1.86
CA ILE A 67 -4.52 -6.41 0.51
C ILE A 67 -4.56 -7.92 0.71
N ASP A 68 -5.69 -8.53 0.37
CA ASP A 68 -5.87 -9.97 0.48
C ASP A 68 -4.98 -10.71 -0.54
N ALA A 69 -4.42 -11.86 -0.15
CA ALA A 69 -3.57 -12.66 -1.04
C ALA A 69 -4.32 -13.11 -2.30
N ASP A 70 -5.65 -13.26 -2.21
CA ASP A 70 -6.52 -13.61 -3.33
C ASP A 70 -6.56 -12.52 -4.40
N ALA A 71 -6.18 -11.28 -4.07
CA ALA A 71 -6.06 -10.19 -5.03
C ALA A 71 -5.04 -10.49 -6.14
N PHE A 72 -4.09 -11.40 -5.91
CA PHE A 72 -3.01 -11.73 -6.85
C PHE A 72 -3.08 -13.15 -7.41
N LYS A 73 -4.24 -13.82 -7.32
CA LYS A 73 -4.46 -15.12 -7.97
C LYS A 73 -4.20 -15.03 -9.48
N VAL A 74 -3.48 -16.01 -10.00
CA VAL A 74 -3.23 -16.16 -11.45
C VAL A 74 -4.50 -16.66 -12.11
N ASP A 75 -4.87 -16.05 -13.23
CA ASP A 75 -5.99 -16.47 -14.06
C ASP A 75 -5.69 -17.82 -14.73
N ASP A 76 -6.68 -18.71 -14.73
CA ASP A 76 -6.58 -20.05 -15.31
C ASP A 76 -6.52 -20.00 -16.84
N ASP A 77 -7.00 -18.90 -17.46
CA ASP A 77 -7.02 -18.72 -18.92
C ASP A 77 -5.66 -18.24 -19.50
N ILE A 78 -4.61 -18.09 -18.67
CA ILE A 78 -3.29 -17.68 -19.15
C ILE A 78 -2.64 -18.80 -19.98
N PRO A 79 -2.10 -18.49 -21.18
CA PRO A 79 -1.31 -19.45 -21.95
C PRO A 79 -0.16 -20.07 -21.14
N GLU A 80 0.05 -21.39 -21.29
CA GLU A 80 1.06 -22.13 -20.49
C GLU A 80 2.47 -21.52 -20.59
N GLU A 81 2.83 -20.94 -21.75
CA GLU A 81 4.10 -20.25 -21.96
C GLU A 81 4.31 -19.01 -21.07
N HIS A 82 3.23 -18.38 -20.61
CA HIS A 82 3.26 -17.21 -19.74
C HIS A 82 2.90 -17.53 -18.29
N ARG A 83 2.37 -18.73 -18.02
CA ARG A 83 1.93 -19.15 -16.70
C ARG A 83 3.05 -19.08 -15.67
N ALA A 84 4.23 -19.59 -15.99
CA ALA A 84 5.39 -19.52 -15.07
C ALA A 84 5.81 -18.08 -14.74
N LYS A 85 5.71 -17.16 -15.70
CA LYS A 85 5.97 -15.73 -15.48
C LYS A 85 4.90 -15.14 -14.56
N ALA A 86 3.61 -15.38 -14.85
CA ALA A 86 2.51 -14.91 -14.04
C ALA A 86 2.56 -15.44 -12.59
N SER A 87 2.92 -16.72 -12.39
CA SER A 87 3.12 -17.31 -11.06
C SER A 87 4.21 -16.60 -10.26
N ARG A 88 5.36 -16.27 -10.88
CA ARG A 88 6.42 -15.51 -10.19
C ARG A 88 5.97 -14.12 -9.75
N TYR A 89 5.16 -13.44 -10.58
CA TYR A 89 4.58 -12.15 -10.19
C TYR A 89 3.58 -12.32 -9.04
N ALA A 90 2.76 -13.37 -9.05
CA ALA A 90 1.83 -13.68 -7.96
C ALA A 90 2.57 -13.88 -6.64
N GLU A 91 3.59 -14.75 -6.63
CA GLU A 91 4.42 -15.04 -5.47
C GLU A 91 5.05 -13.76 -4.90
N PHE A 92 5.66 -12.94 -5.77
CA PHE A 92 6.28 -11.68 -5.37
C PHE A 92 5.28 -10.70 -4.75
N LEU A 93 4.10 -10.53 -5.35
CA LEU A 93 3.11 -9.56 -4.89
C LEU A 93 2.43 -9.98 -3.60
N VAL A 94 2.17 -11.28 -3.43
CA VAL A 94 1.68 -11.85 -2.16
C VAL A 94 2.71 -11.62 -1.06
N GLU A 95 3.99 -11.91 -1.33
CA GLU A 95 5.05 -11.69 -0.35
C GLU A 95 5.21 -10.20 0.00
N TYR A 96 5.16 -9.32 -1.00
CA TYR A 96 5.20 -7.87 -0.81
C TYR A 96 4.06 -7.38 0.09
N ALA A 97 2.83 -7.80 -0.19
CA ALA A 97 1.66 -7.42 0.59
C ALA A 97 1.78 -7.86 2.06
N GLY A 98 2.26 -9.09 2.30
CA GLY A 98 2.54 -9.59 3.63
C GLY A 98 3.58 -8.76 4.38
N ARG A 99 4.76 -8.54 3.78
CA ARG A 99 5.84 -7.73 4.36
C ARG A 99 5.39 -6.30 4.68
N ARG A 100 4.59 -5.70 3.80
CA ARG A 100 4.02 -4.37 4.02
C ARG A 100 3.08 -4.36 5.22
N GLN A 101 2.19 -5.34 5.33
CA GLN A 101 1.25 -5.45 6.46
C GLN A 101 2.00 -5.65 7.79
N ASP A 102 3.04 -6.47 7.79
CA ASP A 102 3.92 -6.64 8.96
C ASP A 102 4.58 -5.32 9.35
N LYS A 103 5.07 -4.55 8.36
CA LYS A 103 5.70 -3.25 8.59
C LYS A 103 4.72 -2.22 9.14
N LEU A 104 3.50 -2.16 8.59
CA LEU A 104 2.44 -1.29 9.11
C LEU A 104 2.08 -1.67 10.55
N THR A 105 2.00 -2.97 10.84
CA THR A 105 1.72 -3.48 12.19
C THR A 105 2.85 -3.15 13.16
N GLU A 106 4.11 -3.24 12.73
CA GLU A 106 5.28 -2.83 13.50
C GLU A 106 5.24 -1.33 13.82
N MET A 107 4.98 -0.48 12.82
CA MET A 107 4.87 0.97 13.01
C MET A 107 3.69 1.34 13.92
N ALA A 108 2.55 0.64 13.82
CA ALA A 108 1.42 0.83 14.72
C ALA A 108 1.73 0.46 16.19
N LYS A 109 2.71 -0.42 16.44
CA LYS A 109 3.20 -0.73 17.80
C LYS A 109 4.16 0.32 18.34
N THR A 110 4.80 1.12 17.48
CA THR A 110 5.64 2.22 17.96
C THR A 110 4.77 3.26 18.64
N LEU A 111 5.21 3.79 19.80
CA LEU A 111 4.40 4.76 20.53
C LEU A 111 3.95 5.90 19.62
N THR A 112 2.67 6.24 19.70
CA THR A 112 2.15 7.45 19.06
C THR A 112 2.90 8.67 19.59
N THR A 113 2.90 9.76 18.82
CA THR A 113 3.52 11.03 19.24
C THR A 113 2.96 11.47 20.61
N GLU A 114 1.66 11.32 20.82
CA GLU A 114 0.98 11.64 22.07
C GLU A 114 1.40 10.73 23.24
N GLN A 115 1.57 9.42 23.00
CA GLN A 115 2.10 8.52 24.03
C GLN A 115 3.54 8.88 24.38
N ARG A 116 4.38 9.19 23.38
CA ARG A 116 5.78 9.62 23.60
C ARG A 116 5.82 10.90 24.41
N GLU A 117 4.97 11.87 24.08
CA GLU A 117 4.88 13.12 24.81
C GLU A 117 4.45 12.90 26.26
N ASN A 118 3.43 12.06 26.50
CA ASN A 118 2.98 11.73 27.85
C ASN A 118 4.08 11.05 28.68
N GLU A 119 4.85 10.13 28.11
CA GLU A 119 6.00 9.50 28.80
C GLU A 119 7.10 10.51 29.12
N ILE A 120 7.42 11.42 28.19
CA ILE A 120 8.40 12.49 28.41
C ILE A 120 7.94 13.42 29.53
N GLN A 121 6.67 13.85 29.52
CA GLN A 121 6.11 14.72 30.56
C GLN A 121 6.10 14.02 31.93
N ALA A 122 5.74 12.74 31.98
CA ALA A 122 5.80 11.94 33.20
C ALA A 122 7.23 11.84 33.73
N PHE A 123 8.21 11.63 32.84
CA PHE A 123 9.63 11.59 33.19
C PHE A 123 10.15 12.94 33.71
N ILE A 124 9.81 14.06 33.05
CA ILE A 124 10.16 15.42 33.50
C ILE A 124 9.55 15.70 34.88
N LYS A 125 8.29 15.31 35.10
CA LYS A 125 7.62 15.47 36.39
C LYS A 125 8.33 14.68 37.48
N ARG A 126 8.75 13.44 37.19
CA ARG A 126 9.54 12.61 38.10
C ARG A 126 10.86 13.29 38.49
N LEU A 127 11.64 13.76 37.50
CA LEU A 127 12.91 14.45 37.75
C LEU A 127 12.74 15.69 38.64
N LYS A 128 11.66 16.46 38.41
CA LYS A 128 11.34 17.65 39.22
C LYS A 128 10.81 17.34 40.61
N SER A 129 10.28 16.14 40.84
CA SER A 129 9.76 15.70 42.14
C SER A 129 10.80 14.99 43.01
N GLU A 130 11.98 14.67 42.48
CA GLU A 130 13.06 13.98 43.21
C GLU A 130 14.10 14.96 43.83
N GLU A 131 13.77 16.26 43.86
CA GLU A 131 14.41 17.27 44.72
C GLU A 131 13.36 17.90 45.66
N ALA A 132 12.95 17.15 46.69
CA ALA A 132 12.28 17.68 47.89
C ALA A 132 12.51 16.78 49.11
#